data_AF-A0A2D7NK77-F1
#
_entry.id   AF-A0A2D7NK77-F1
#
_cell.length_a   1.000
_cell.length_b   1.000
_cell.length_c   1.000
_cell.angle_alpha   90.00
_cell.angle_beta   90.00
_cell.angle_gamma   90.00
#
_symmetry.space_group_name_H-M   'P 1'
#
loop_
_entity.id
_entity.type
_entity.pdbx_description
1 polymer ?
#
loop_
_entity_poly.entity_id
_entity_poly.type
_entity_poly.pdbx_seq_one_letter_code
_entity_poly.pdbx_strand_id
1 'polypeptide(L)'
;MNFSSPPRGVLPPGSDGEGPGADWGGRAPRSEDPMSWSLPLARVGRTEFRIHVFFLLFSVVELTRALIAGGDPAISMPLGFFWTAAALLFLWWIVLFHELGHVVIARLIGGGADEVLMWPLGGLAAARAPAGWKASLLVALGGPMVNVLIFVFLGSILYTATDDFTCVFPSVLSTQGLTQGIVLTSHSSLYTTLYIVHWVNALVLVFSCLPSFPLDGARALHAILWGRLGYTRAMAITCRVGFVISILLGVTALLTTEGIYAGYLVALAVFCAFCCVRQFQKMRFTETELETLDRAELAEWNPEEVEDGVVGRIHSEDSGDPAPRRSRENAAVDLILDKIQRHGMSRLTLRERWLLKRASKRRRNR
;
A
#
# COMPACT_ATOMS: atom_id res chain seq x y z
N MET A 1 59.24 -33.36 31.51
CA MET A 1 58.25 -32.33 31.93
C MET A 1 56.97 -32.65 31.16
N ASN A 2 56.05 -33.49 31.66
CA ASN A 2 54.95 -33.19 32.62
C ASN A 2 54.16 -31.94 32.16
N PHE A 3 52.85 -31.91 31.85
CA PHE A 3 51.64 -32.69 32.15
C PHE A 3 50.58 -32.45 31.03
N SER A 4 49.94 -33.47 30.45
CA SER A 4 48.52 -33.88 30.61
C SER A 4 47.43 -32.80 30.71
N SER A 5 46.42 -32.89 29.81
CA SER A 5 45.11 -32.22 29.82
C SER A 5 44.30 -32.46 31.12
N PRO A 6 43.26 -31.66 31.42
CA PRO A 6 41.89 -32.19 31.26
C PRO A 6 40.79 -31.16 30.89
N PRO A 7 39.55 -31.63 30.58
CA PRO A 7 38.46 -30.88 29.97
C PRO A 7 37.39 -30.47 30.99
N ARG A 8 36.74 -29.30 30.84
CA ARG A 8 35.51 -28.88 31.56
C ARG A 8 34.85 -27.76 30.75
N GLY A 9 33.53 -27.61 30.63
CA GLY A 9 32.40 -28.19 31.33
C GLY A 9 31.19 -27.28 31.05
N VAL A 10 30.00 -27.87 31.04
CA VAL A 10 28.71 -27.23 30.78
C VAL A 10 28.23 -26.45 32.03
N LEU A 11 27.60 -25.26 31.84
CA LEU A 11 26.36 -24.72 32.46
C LEU A 11 26.38 -23.23 32.92
N PRO A 12 25.20 -22.53 32.91
CA PRO A 12 24.97 -21.07 32.98
C PRO A 12 24.53 -20.63 34.42
N PRO A 13 23.74 -19.57 34.71
CA PRO A 13 23.41 -18.28 34.04
C PRO A 13 23.67 -17.04 34.96
N GLY A 14 23.58 -15.82 34.40
CA GLY A 14 23.52 -14.56 35.17
C GLY A 14 23.70 -13.38 34.22
N SER A 15 22.63 -12.70 33.81
CA SER A 15 22.00 -11.58 34.54
C SER A 15 22.99 -10.46 34.81
N ASP A 16 23.01 -9.46 33.93
CA ASP A 16 23.17 -8.06 34.31
C ASP A 16 22.34 -7.24 33.32
N GLY A 17 21.42 -6.47 33.88
CA GLY A 17 20.38 -5.77 33.14
C GLY A 17 20.84 -4.46 32.55
N GLU A 18 20.34 -4.16 31.36
CA GLU A 18 20.16 -2.80 30.87
C GLU A 18 18.78 -2.68 30.21
N GLY A 19 17.93 -1.85 30.81
CA GLY A 19 16.96 -0.97 30.12
C GLY A 19 15.72 -1.57 29.43
N PRO A 20 14.50 -1.13 29.78
CA PRO A 20 13.34 -1.34 28.94
C PRO A 20 13.34 -0.33 27.79
N GLY A 21 13.32 -0.84 26.55
CA GLY A 21 12.78 -0.11 25.40
C GLY A 21 13.81 0.58 24.50
N ALA A 22 14.09 -0.04 23.36
CA ALA A 22 13.67 0.46 22.05
C ALA A 22 14.38 -0.35 20.96
N ASP A 23 13.88 -1.57 20.72
CA ASP A 23 14.21 -2.30 19.49
C ASP A 23 13.46 -1.62 18.33
N TRP A 24 14.09 -0.59 17.75
CA TRP A 24 13.68 0.04 16.50
C TRP A 24 13.99 -0.88 15.32
N GLY A 25 13.38 -2.06 15.32
CA GLY A 25 13.45 -3.08 14.27
C GLY A 25 12.73 -2.67 12.98
N GLY A 26 12.94 -1.43 12.51
CA GLY A 26 12.61 -1.04 11.15
C GLY A 26 13.60 -1.69 10.20
N ARG A 27 13.11 -2.45 9.21
CA ARG A 27 13.97 -2.87 8.09
C ARG A 27 14.65 -1.64 7.52
N ALA A 28 15.98 -1.65 7.49
CA ALA A 28 16.76 -0.64 6.79
C ALA A 28 16.23 -0.49 5.36
N PRO A 29 16.12 0.74 4.82
CA PRO A 29 15.68 0.97 3.45
C PRO A 29 16.58 0.16 2.51
N ARG A 30 15.97 -0.69 1.68
CA ARG A 30 16.72 -1.36 0.61
C ARG A 30 17.02 -0.29 -0.42
N SER A 31 18.29 0.02 -0.61
CA SER A 31 18.79 1.09 -1.49
C SER A 31 18.31 1.00 -2.95
N GLU A 32 17.73 -0.12 -3.36
CA GLU A 32 17.34 -0.40 -4.75
C GLU A 32 15.89 0.03 -5.11
N ASP A 33 15.01 0.29 -4.11
CA ASP A 33 13.62 0.69 -4.36
C ASP A 33 13.36 2.12 -3.85
N PRO A 34 13.21 3.14 -4.72
CA PRO A 34 12.94 4.53 -4.29
C PRO A 34 11.62 4.68 -3.51
N MET A 35 10.69 3.72 -3.65
CA MET A 35 9.44 3.64 -2.90
C MET A 35 9.62 3.19 -1.43
N SER A 36 10.83 2.73 -1.06
CA SER A 36 11.15 2.31 0.31
C SER A 36 11.80 3.42 1.15
N TRP A 37 12.03 4.61 0.56
CA TRP A 37 12.65 5.74 1.24
C TRP A 37 11.64 6.46 2.12
N SER A 38 11.51 5.96 3.34
CA SER A 38 10.60 6.47 4.35
C SER A 38 11.29 6.66 5.69
N LEU A 39 10.90 7.71 6.41
CA LEU A 39 11.35 7.99 7.76
C LEU A 39 10.26 7.56 8.75
N PRO A 40 10.59 6.81 9.82
CA PRO A 40 9.63 6.52 10.88
C PRO A 40 9.28 7.82 11.60
N LEU A 41 7.99 8.08 11.77
CA LEU A 41 7.48 9.27 12.45
C LEU A 41 6.98 8.94 13.86
N ALA A 42 6.09 7.94 13.95
CA ALA A 42 5.46 7.56 15.22
C ALA A 42 4.98 6.11 15.17
N ARG A 43 4.81 5.48 16.34
CA ARG A 43 4.16 4.17 16.47
C ARG A 43 2.94 4.30 17.37
N VAL A 44 1.76 4.06 16.82
CA VAL A 44 0.50 4.05 17.60
C VAL A 44 0.00 2.61 17.68
N GLY A 45 0.21 2.00 18.84
CA GLY A 45 -0.12 0.59 19.08
C GLY A 45 0.69 -0.34 18.16
N ARG A 46 -0.03 -1.11 17.31
CA ARG A 46 0.57 -2.06 16.36
C ARG A 46 0.95 -1.46 15.01
N THR A 47 0.67 -0.17 14.77
CA THR A 47 0.90 0.47 13.47
C THR A 47 2.05 1.46 13.54
N GLU A 48 3.02 1.29 12.64
CA GLU A 48 4.11 2.23 12.42
C GLU A 48 3.73 3.25 11.35
N PHE A 49 3.77 4.53 11.71
CA PHE A 49 3.54 5.65 10.80
C PHE A 49 4.87 6.13 10.25
N ARG A 50 4.96 6.16 8.93
CA ARG A 50 6.14 6.55 8.18
C ARG A 50 5.81 7.65 7.20
N ILE A 51 6.71 8.59 7.04
CA ILE A 51 6.60 9.66 6.04
C ILE A 51 7.56 9.39 4.90
N HIS A 52 7.07 9.46 3.67
CA HIS A 52 7.93 9.30 2.51
C HIS A 52 8.79 10.55 2.32
N VAL A 53 10.08 10.37 1.99
CA VAL A 53 11.00 11.49 1.69
C VAL A 53 10.46 12.42 0.59
N PHE A 54 9.72 11.91 -0.40
CA PHE A 54 9.09 12.76 -1.43
C PHE A 54 8.08 13.75 -0.86
N PHE A 55 7.36 13.41 0.22
CA PHE A 55 6.44 14.34 0.87
C PHE A 55 7.20 15.53 1.48
N LEU A 56 8.33 15.24 2.14
CA LEU A 56 9.20 16.27 2.73
C LEU A 56 9.85 17.13 1.65
N LEU A 57 10.40 16.50 0.61
CA LEU A 57 11.00 17.20 -0.52
C LEU A 57 9.98 18.09 -1.22
N PHE A 58 8.78 17.58 -1.49
CA PHE A 58 7.67 18.35 -2.05
C PHE A 58 7.35 19.56 -1.17
N SER A 59 7.19 19.36 0.14
CA SER A 59 6.92 20.45 1.09
C SER A 59 8.01 21.54 1.05
N VAL A 60 9.29 21.16 1.02
CA VAL A 60 10.40 22.11 0.96
C VAL A 60 10.42 22.88 -0.36
N VAL A 61 10.22 22.19 -1.48
CA VAL A 61 10.17 22.81 -2.82
C VAL A 61 9.02 23.81 -2.90
N GLU A 62 7.83 23.45 -2.43
CA GLU A 62 6.67 24.34 -2.44
C GLU A 62 6.84 25.56 -1.54
N LEU A 63 7.40 25.38 -0.33
CA LEU A 63 7.71 26.51 0.56
C LEU A 63 8.76 27.44 -0.02
N THR A 64 9.78 26.88 -0.68
CA THR A 64 10.84 27.67 -1.32
C THR A 64 10.30 28.43 -2.53
N ARG A 65 9.44 27.81 -3.34
CA ARG A 65 8.73 28.49 -4.43
C ARG A 65 7.85 29.61 -3.91
N ALA A 66 7.06 29.35 -2.87
CA ALA A 66 6.20 30.37 -2.27
C ALA A 66 7.00 31.53 -1.64
N LEU A 67 8.23 31.27 -1.20
CA LEU A 67 9.14 32.31 -0.67
C LEU A 67 9.78 33.14 -1.78
N ILE A 68 10.22 32.53 -2.88
CA ILE A 68 10.97 33.19 -3.97
C ILE A 68 10.03 33.87 -4.98
N ALA A 69 8.91 33.24 -5.32
CA ALA A 69 8.04 33.69 -6.41
C ALA A 69 7.23 34.95 -6.08
N GLY A 70 7.14 35.35 -4.80
CA GLY A 70 6.38 36.53 -4.39
C GLY A 70 4.89 36.51 -4.78
N GLY A 71 4.34 35.34 -5.11
CA GLY A 71 2.96 35.18 -5.58
C GLY A 71 2.79 35.08 -7.11
N ASP A 72 3.87 34.96 -7.89
CA ASP A 72 3.76 34.68 -9.33
C ASP A 72 3.11 33.29 -9.58
N PRO A 73 1.92 33.24 -10.21
CA PRO A 73 1.19 32.00 -10.46
C PRO A 73 1.90 31.08 -11.48
N ALA A 74 2.87 31.58 -12.25
CA ALA A 74 3.66 30.75 -13.15
C ALA A 74 4.66 29.86 -12.40
N ILE A 75 5.11 30.29 -11.22
CA ILE A 75 6.24 29.68 -10.48
C ILE A 75 5.77 29.03 -9.17
N SER A 76 4.69 29.53 -8.57
CA SER A 76 4.13 29.04 -7.31
C SER A 76 2.62 28.90 -7.38
N MET A 77 2.05 28.06 -6.53
CA MET A 77 0.60 28.08 -6.27
C MET A 77 0.18 29.49 -5.84
N PRO A 78 -1.07 29.92 -6.13
CA PRO A 78 -1.58 31.26 -5.81
C PRO A 78 -1.87 31.44 -4.30
N LEU A 79 -1.06 30.80 -3.46
CA LEU A 79 -1.09 30.84 -2.01
C LEU A 79 0.22 31.50 -1.57
N GLY A 80 0.14 32.69 -0.96
CA GLY A 80 1.32 33.29 -0.32
C GLY A 80 1.98 32.32 0.68
N PHE A 81 3.23 32.57 1.06
CA PHE A 81 4.04 31.65 1.89
C PHE A 81 3.29 31.07 3.11
N PHE A 82 2.64 31.93 3.90
CA PHE A 82 1.89 31.50 5.09
C PHE A 82 0.77 30.51 4.76
N TRP A 83 -0.02 30.79 3.73
CA TRP A 83 -1.13 29.94 3.30
C TRP A 83 -0.66 28.65 2.64
N THR A 84 0.47 28.68 1.93
CA THR A 84 1.13 27.47 1.41
C THR A 84 1.59 26.56 2.55
N ALA A 85 2.22 27.12 3.59
CA ALA A 85 2.63 26.36 4.77
C ALA A 85 1.44 25.73 5.49
N ALA A 86 0.35 26.49 5.66
CA ALA A 86 -0.90 25.98 6.24
C ALA A 86 -1.49 24.85 5.39
N ALA A 87 -1.59 25.02 4.07
CA ALA A 87 -2.12 24.01 3.16
C ALA A 87 -1.32 22.70 3.20
N LEU A 88 0.01 22.76 3.24
CA LEU A 88 0.88 21.58 3.37
C LEU A 88 0.70 20.86 4.72
N LEU A 89 0.55 21.61 5.81
CA LEU A 89 0.25 21.04 7.12
C LEU A 89 -1.11 20.33 7.12
N PHE A 90 -2.14 20.94 6.54
CA PHE A 90 -3.46 20.33 6.45
C PHE A 90 -3.48 19.14 5.49
N LEU A 91 -2.73 19.17 4.38
CA LEU A 91 -2.55 18.02 3.51
C LEU A 91 -2.03 16.81 4.30
N TRP A 92 -1.04 17.01 5.16
CA TRP A 92 -0.52 15.95 6.01
C TRP A 92 -1.61 15.35 6.92
N TRP A 93 -2.40 16.21 7.59
CA TRP A 93 -3.50 15.74 8.45
C TRP A 93 -4.60 15.03 7.67
N ILE A 94 -4.98 15.54 6.50
CA ILE A 94 -6.02 14.95 5.64
C ILE A 94 -5.57 13.56 5.17
N VAL A 95 -4.34 13.44 4.67
CA VAL A 95 -3.77 12.14 4.25
C VAL A 95 -3.68 11.19 5.45
N LEU A 96 -3.30 11.68 6.63
CA LEU A 96 -3.29 10.85 7.84
C LEU A 96 -4.69 10.30 8.16
N PHE A 97 -5.72 11.15 8.16
CA PHE A 97 -7.10 10.71 8.41
C PHE A 97 -7.61 9.76 7.34
N HIS A 98 -7.25 9.99 6.07
CA HIS A 98 -7.52 9.08 4.96
C HIS A 98 -6.94 7.69 5.22
N GLU A 99 -5.65 7.60 5.55
CA GLU A 99 -4.99 6.32 5.83
C GLU A 99 -5.59 5.64 7.07
N LEU A 100 -5.93 6.41 8.11
CA LEU A 100 -6.63 5.89 9.28
C LEU A 100 -7.97 5.25 8.89
N GLY A 101 -8.69 5.81 7.91
CA GLY A 101 -9.90 5.21 7.35
C GLY A 101 -9.67 3.78 6.84
N HIS A 102 -8.61 3.57 6.05
CA HIS A 102 -8.23 2.22 5.59
C HIS A 102 -7.87 1.28 6.75
N VAL A 103 -7.09 1.76 7.72
CA VAL A 103 -6.66 0.99 8.89
C VAL A 103 -7.85 0.56 9.75
N VAL A 104 -8.78 1.47 10.01
CA VAL A 104 -9.99 1.22 10.80
C VAL A 104 -10.82 0.13 10.12
N ILE A 105 -11.15 0.30 8.83
CA ILE A 105 -11.96 -0.69 8.12
C ILE A 105 -11.26 -2.06 8.06
N ALA A 106 -9.96 -2.09 7.77
CA ALA A 106 -9.23 -3.35 7.73
C ALA A 106 -9.23 -4.07 9.07
N ARG A 107 -9.03 -3.37 10.19
CA ARG A 107 -9.09 -3.98 11.53
C ARG A 107 -10.50 -4.47 11.88
N LEU A 108 -11.53 -3.70 11.54
CA LEU A 108 -12.92 -4.07 11.81
C LEU A 108 -13.32 -5.39 11.14
N ILE A 109 -12.83 -5.65 9.93
CA ILE A 109 -13.14 -6.89 9.20
C ILE A 109 -12.13 -8.03 9.44
N GLY A 110 -11.22 -7.89 10.41
CA GLY A 110 -10.23 -8.93 10.76
C GLY A 110 -8.97 -8.96 9.89
N GLY A 111 -8.70 -7.89 9.14
CA GLY A 111 -7.46 -7.65 8.42
C GLY A 111 -6.32 -7.12 9.30
N GLY A 112 -5.21 -6.72 8.69
CA GLY A 112 -4.03 -6.23 9.41
C GLY A 112 -3.43 -4.96 8.81
N ALA A 113 -2.89 -4.09 9.66
CA ALA A 113 -2.28 -2.81 9.25
C ALA A 113 -1.05 -2.55 10.12
N ASP A 114 0.09 -3.09 9.70
CA ASP A 114 1.33 -3.03 10.48
C ASP A 114 2.12 -1.74 10.20
N GLU A 115 2.00 -1.20 8.97
CA GLU A 115 2.73 -0.04 8.49
C GLU A 115 1.75 0.87 7.71
N VAL A 116 1.88 2.18 7.92
CA VAL A 116 1.19 3.25 7.19
C VAL A 116 2.24 4.18 6.63
N LEU A 117 2.31 4.24 5.30
CA LEU A 117 3.21 5.14 4.58
C LEU A 117 2.44 6.36 4.07
N MET A 118 2.77 7.54 4.59
CA MET A 118 2.18 8.80 4.16
C MET A 118 2.85 9.28 2.87
N TRP A 119 2.07 9.31 1.79
CA TRP A 119 2.45 9.83 0.48
C TRP A 119 1.49 10.97 0.10
N PRO A 120 1.92 12.02 -0.63
CA PRO A 120 1.09 13.21 -0.90
C PRO A 120 -0.29 12.92 -1.52
N LEU A 121 -0.42 11.81 -2.26
CA LEU A 121 -1.64 11.41 -2.96
C LEU A 121 -2.22 10.08 -2.43
N GLY A 122 -1.81 9.60 -1.25
CA GLY A 122 -2.32 8.36 -0.64
C GLY A 122 -1.36 7.16 -0.65
N GLY A 123 -1.57 6.24 0.29
CA GLY A 123 -0.59 5.31 0.83
C GLY A 123 -0.27 4.10 -0.05
N LEU A 124 0.99 4.01 -0.48
CA LEU A 124 1.54 2.87 -1.22
C LEU A 124 1.65 1.57 -0.42
N ALA A 125 1.38 1.60 0.89
CA ALA A 125 1.30 0.41 1.72
C ALA A 125 0.56 0.74 3.02
N ALA A 126 -0.74 0.45 3.07
CA ALA A 126 -1.46 0.32 4.32
C ALA A 126 -2.70 -0.55 4.14
N ALA A 127 -3.04 -1.30 5.19
CA ALA A 127 -4.23 -2.12 5.32
C ALA A 127 -4.33 -3.34 4.37
N ARG A 128 -3.95 -4.51 4.89
CA ARG A 128 -4.20 -5.82 4.28
C ARG A 128 -5.63 -6.24 4.57
N ALA A 129 -6.43 -6.38 3.53
CA ALA A 129 -7.76 -6.96 3.60
C ALA A 129 -7.68 -8.50 3.78
N PRO A 130 -8.62 -9.11 4.52
CA PRO A 130 -8.88 -10.54 4.45
C PRO A 130 -9.20 -11.01 3.03
N ALA A 131 -9.09 -12.31 2.78
CA ALA A 131 -9.39 -12.87 1.46
C ALA A 131 -10.84 -12.60 1.05
N GLY A 132 -11.02 -12.07 -0.16
CA GLY A 132 -12.33 -11.83 -0.76
C GLY A 132 -12.48 -10.42 -1.33
N TRP A 133 -13.29 -10.32 -2.38
CA TRP A 133 -13.49 -9.07 -3.12
C TRP A 133 -14.25 -8.02 -2.29
N LYS A 134 -15.25 -8.43 -1.50
CA LYS A 134 -16.01 -7.52 -0.61
C LYS A 134 -15.11 -6.87 0.44
N ALA A 135 -14.28 -7.68 1.08
CA ALA A 135 -13.32 -7.19 2.09
C ALA A 135 -12.32 -6.21 1.45
N SER A 136 -11.81 -6.54 0.26
CA SER A 136 -10.90 -5.67 -0.48
C SER A 136 -11.54 -4.35 -0.89
N LEU A 137 -12.83 -4.39 -1.31
CA LEU A 137 -13.59 -3.19 -1.64
C LEU A 137 -13.82 -2.30 -0.43
N LEU A 138 -14.28 -2.88 0.69
CA LEU A 138 -14.52 -2.12 1.93
C LEU A 138 -13.25 -1.42 2.40
N VAL A 139 -12.11 -2.13 2.42
CA VAL A 139 -10.83 -1.53 2.78
C VAL A 139 -10.45 -0.42 1.79
N ALA A 140 -10.58 -0.64 0.48
CA ALA A 140 -10.28 0.39 -0.53
C ALA A 140 -11.15 1.65 -0.39
N LEU A 141 -12.40 1.51 0.08
CA LEU A 141 -13.29 2.66 0.30
C LEU A 141 -13.05 3.36 1.65
N GLY A 142 -12.33 2.73 2.59
CA GLY A 142 -12.15 3.25 3.95
C GLY A 142 -11.58 4.67 4.00
N GLY A 143 -10.49 4.94 3.26
CA GLY A 143 -9.90 6.28 3.18
C GLY A 143 -10.79 7.30 2.46
N PRO A 144 -11.26 7.03 1.23
CA PRO A 144 -12.17 7.92 0.52
C PRO A 144 -13.42 8.28 1.34
N MET A 145 -13.99 7.35 2.12
CA MET A 145 -15.13 7.63 2.99
C MET A 145 -14.83 8.69 4.05
N VAL A 146 -13.64 8.69 4.65
CA VAL A 146 -13.24 9.74 5.61
C VAL A 146 -13.22 11.10 4.92
N ASN A 147 -12.63 11.18 3.73
CA ASN A 147 -12.58 12.44 2.97
C ASN A 147 -13.98 12.89 2.53
N VAL A 148 -14.89 11.98 2.18
CA VAL A 148 -16.30 12.31 1.88
C VAL A 148 -16.99 12.92 3.10
N LEU A 149 -16.77 12.37 4.30
CA LEU A 149 -17.35 12.92 5.53
C LEU A 149 -16.81 14.33 5.82
N ILE A 150 -15.51 14.54 5.67
CA ILE A 150 -14.88 15.86 5.80
C ILE A 150 -15.44 16.83 4.75
N PHE A 151 -15.59 16.38 3.50
CA PHE A 151 -16.09 17.18 2.39
C PHE A 151 -17.54 17.65 2.64
N VAL A 152 -18.42 16.75 3.07
CA VAL A 152 -19.82 17.10 3.37
C VAL A 152 -19.89 18.05 4.57
N PHE A 153 -19.11 17.78 5.62
CA PHE A 153 -19.11 18.61 6.83
C PHE A 153 -18.61 20.04 6.56
N LEU A 154 -17.40 20.18 5.98
CA LEU A 154 -16.82 21.49 5.69
C LEU A 154 -17.57 22.22 4.57
N GLY A 155 -17.99 21.50 3.54
CA GLY A 155 -18.81 22.05 2.46
C GLY A 155 -20.13 22.63 2.97
N SER A 156 -20.78 21.98 3.94
CA SER A 156 -22.01 22.50 4.55
C SER A 156 -21.77 23.80 5.31
N ILE A 157 -20.68 23.88 6.08
CA ILE A 157 -20.30 25.10 6.82
C ILE A 157 -20.01 26.25 5.84
N LEU A 158 -19.22 25.98 4.80
CA LEU A 158 -18.85 26.96 3.78
C LEU A 158 -20.05 27.45 2.98
N TYR A 159 -20.98 26.56 2.64
CA TYR A 159 -22.24 26.92 2.00
C TYR A 159 -23.03 27.91 2.87
N THR A 160 -23.23 27.60 4.15
CA THR A 160 -23.96 28.50 5.06
C THR A 160 -23.28 29.85 5.31
N ALA A 161 -21.98 29.95 5.05
CA ALA A 161 -21.21 31.18 5.25
C ALA A 161 -21.12 32.05 3.98
N THR A 162 -21.23 31.44 2.80
CA THR A 162 -20.98 32.12 1.51
C THR A 162 -22.21 32.16 0.59
N ASP A 163 -23.22 31.33 0.86
CA ASP A 163 -24.39 31.09 -0.01
C ASP A 163 -24.02 30.72 -1.46
N ASP A 164 -22.81 30.18 -1.67
CA ASP A 164 -22.28 29.84 -2.99
C ASP A 164 -21.87 28.36 -3.06
N PHE A 165 -22.40 27.65 -4.06
CA PHE A 165 -22.08 26.25 -4.32
C PHE A 165 -20.66 26.04 -4.86
N THR A 166 -20.02 27.08 -5.41
CA THR A 166 -18.62 27.00 -5.87
C THR A 166 -17.66 26.72 -4.72
N CYS A 167 -17.95 27.22 -3.52
CA CYS A 167 -17.20 26.93 -2.29
C CYS A 167 -17.37 25.47 -1.83
N VAL A 168 -18.52 24.86 -2.16
CA VAL A 168 -18.81 23.46 -1.82
C VAL A 168 -18.13 22.51 -2.79
N PHE A 169 -18.22 22.79 -4.09
CA PHE A 169 -17.63 21.97 -5.16
C PHE A 169 -16.53 22.73 -5.88
N PRO A 170 -15.37 22.92 -5.25
CA PRO A 170 -14.30 23.65 -5.89
C PRO A 170 -13.73 22.86 -7.07
N SER A 171 -13.33 23.57 -8.12
CA SER A 171 -12.54 22.97 -9.19
C SER A 171 -11.17 22.54 -8.64
N VAL A 172 -10.86 21.25 -8.80
CA VAL A 172 -9.58 20.63 -8.43
C VAL A 172 -8.75 20.22 -9.65
N LEU A 173 -9.20 20.54 -10.87
CA LEU A 173 -8.46 20.35 -12.11
C LEU A 173 -7.77 21.62 -12.57
N SER A 174 -8.02 22.73 -11.87
CA SER A 174 -7.45 24.05 -12.15
C SER A 174 -7.21 24.81 -10.84
N THR A 175 -6.34 25.80 -10.89
CA THR A 175 -6.08 26.75 -9.79
C THR A 175 -7.27 27.70 -9.57
N GLN A 176 -8.17 27.84 -10.54
CA GLN A 176 -9.31 28.76 -10.50
C GLN A 176 -10.21 28.49 -9.29
N GLY A 177 -10.53 27.22 -9.01
CA GLY A 177 -11.33 26.85 -7.85
C GLY A 177 -10.70 27.36 -6.55
N LEU A 178 -9.40 27.13 -6.37
CA LEU A 178 -8.67 27.63 -5.20
C LEU A 178 -8.72 29.15 -5.10
N THR A 179 -8.43 29.88 -6.17
CA THR A 179 -8.42 31.35 -6.15
C THR A 179 -9.80 31.95 -5.88
N GLN A 180 -10.86 31.43 -6.52
CA GLN A 180 -12.21 31.95 -6.37
C GLN A 180 -12.71 31.79 -4.93
N GLY A 181 -12.56 30.61 -4.33
CA GLY A 181 -13.04 30.42 -2.97
C GLY A 181 -12.21 31.16 -1.92
N ILE A 182 -10.92 31.42 -2.15
CA ILE A 182 -10.14 32.31 -1.29
C ILE A 182 -10.71 33.74 -1.33
N VAL A 183 -11.05 34.25 -2.52
CA VAL A 183 -11.66 35.58 -2.67
C VAL A 183 -13.02 35.65 -1.97
N LEU A 184 -13.87 34.63 -2.13
CA LEU A 184 -15.20 34.60 -1.49
C LEU A 184 -15.11 34.52 0.04
N THR A 185 -14.08 33.86 0.57
CA THR A 185 -13.88 33.66 2.01
C THR A 185 -12.88 34.64 2.63
N SER A 186 -12.40 35.64 1.88
CA SER A 186 -11.37 36.59 2.34
C SER A 186 -11.84 37.52 3.45
N HIS A 187 -13.16 37.60 3.67
CA HIS A 187 -13.77 38.40 4.73
C HIS A 187 -13.43 37.89 6.14
N SER A 188 -13.00 36.62 6.28
CA SER A 188 -12.58 36.03 7.56
C SER A 188 -11.43 35.05 7.37
N SER A 189 -10.37 35.19 8.16
CA SER A 189 -9.24 34.25 8.17
C SER A 189 -9.67 32.82 8.52
N LEU A 190 -10.69 32.67 9.36
CA LEU A 190 -11.25 31.36 9.72
C LEU A 190 -11.87 30.69 8.49
N TYR A 191 -12.74 31.39 7.76
CA TYR A 191 -13.39 30.82 6.57
C TYR A 191 -12.40 30.56 5.44
N THR A 192 -11.40 31.43 5.26
CA THR A 192 -10.29 31.16 4.33
C THR A 192 -9.54 29.87 4.69
N THR A 193 -9.26 29.67 5.98
CA THR A 193 -8.60 28.45 6.47
C THR A 193 -9.47 27.21 6.21
N LEU A 194 -10.75 27.26 6.57
CA LEU A 194 -11.70 26.17 6.33
C LEU A 194 -11.83 25.85 4.84
N TYR A 195 -11.84 26.87 3.98
CA TYR A 195 -11.87 26.70 2.54
C TYR A 195 -10.61 26.01 2.01
N ILE A 196 -9.42 26.41 2.47
CA ILE A 196 -8.16 25.75 2.07
C ILE A 196 -8.18 24.28 2.50
N VAL A 197 -8.59 23.98 3.74
CA VAL A 197 -8.73 22.60 4.22
C VAL A 197 -9.71 21.81 3.34
N HIS A 198 -10.87 22.40 3.03
CA HIS A 198 -11.89 21.80 2.18
C HIS A 198 -11.37 21.53 0.76
N TRP A 199 -10.66 22.49 0.16
CA TRP A 199 -10.07 22.36 -1.16
C TRP A 199 -9.00 21.27 -1.22
N VAL A 200 -8.10 21.22 -0.23
CA VAL A 200 -7.10 20.15 -0.13
C VAL A 200 -7.76 18.78 0.07
N ASN A 201 -8.81 18.71 0.91
CA ASN A 201 -9.55 17.46 1.11
C ASN A 201 -10.27 17.00 -0.16
N ALA A 202 -10.89 17.93 -0.90
CA ALA A 202 -11.51 17.67 -2.19
C ALA A 202 -10.47 17.19 -3.21
N LEU A 203 -9.28 17.79 -3.24
CA LEU A 203 -8.18 17.37 -4.10
C LEU A 203 -7.78 15.92 -3.80
N VAL A 204 -7.49 15.59 -2.54
CA VAL A 204 -7.14 14.21 -2.15
C VAL A 204 -8.29 13.26 -2.49
N LEU A 205 -9.55 13.61 -2.19
CA LEU A 205 -10.71 12.79 -2.49
C LEU A 205 -10.84 12.46 -3.99
N VAL A 206 -10.83 13.50 -4.84
CA VAL A 206 -11.02 13.34 -6.29
C VAL A 206 -9.91 12.50 -6.89
N PHE A 207 -8.64 12.79 -6.55
CA PHE A 207 -7.52 12.00 -7.06
C PHE A 207 -7.52 10.58 -6.49
N SER A 208 -7.77 10.37 -5.20
CA SER A 208 -7.88 9.01 -4.62
C SER A 208 -8.99 8.19 -5.27
N CYS A 209 -10.08 8.81 -5.75
CA CYS A 209 -11.16 8.12 -6.45
C CYS A 209 -10.89 7.80 -7.93
N LEU A 210 -9.84 8.35 -8.54
CA LEU A 210 -9.52 8.05 -9.94
C LEU A 210 -9.18 6.55 -10.09
N PRO A 211 -9.72 5.87 -11.13
CA PRO A 211 -9.49 4.44 -11.33
C PRO A 211 -8.14 4.16 -12.00
N SER A 212 -7.05 4.71 -11.45
CA SER A 212 -5.68 4.46 -11.90
C SER A 212 -4.76 4.07 -10.73
N PHE A 213 -3.90 3.07 -10.91
CA PHE A 213 -2.93 2.72 -9.88
C PHE A 213 -1.93 3.86 -9.67
N PRO A 214 -1.45 4.10 -8.44
CA PRO A 214 -1.68 3.33 -7.22
C PRO A 214 -2.91 3.75 -6.39
N LEU A 215 -3.78 4.61 -6.92
CA LEU A 215 -4.88 5.26 -6.20
C LEU A 215 -5.97 4.26 -5.78
N ASP A 216 -6.72 4.59 -4.73
CA ASP A 216 -7.72 3.68 -4.16
C ASP A 216 -8.90 3.39 -5.09
N GLY A 217 -9.22 4.32 -5.99
CA GLY A 217 -10.22 4.13 -7.05
C GLY A 217 -9.89 2.92 -7.94
N ALA A 218 -8.61 2.67 -8.24
CA ALA A 218 -8.21 1.47 -8.97
C ALA A 218 -8.40 0.20 -8.14
N ARG A 219 -8.10 0.23 -6.84
CA ARG A 219 -8.32 -0.90 -5.93
C ARG A 219 -9.80 -1.20 -5.76
N ALA A 220 -10.63 -0.18 -5.65
CA ALA A 220 -12.08 -0.30 -5.60
C ALA A 220 -12.65 -0.88 -6.91
N LEU A 221 -12.24 -0.34 -8.07
CA LEU A 221 -12.63 -0.87 -9.38
C LEU A 221 -12.22 -2.34 -9.54
N HIS A 222 -10.96 -2.65 -9.17
CA HIS A 222 -10.45 -4.02 -9.19
C HIS A 222 -11.31 -4.96 -8.35
N ALA A 223 -11.61 -4.57 -7.11
CA ALA A 223 -12.41 -5.37 -6.20
C ALA A 223 -13.85 -5.59 -6.72
N ILE A 224 -14.47 -4.58 -7.33
CA ILE A 224 -15.79 -4.69 -7.96
C ILE A 224 -15.75 -5.69 -9.12
N LEU A 225 -14.77 -5.57 -10.01
CA LEU A 225 -14.62 -6.44 -11.17
C LEU A 225 -14.23 -7.88 -10.78
N TRP A 226 -13.44 -8.04 -9.71
CA TRP A 226 -12.99 -9.34 -9.22
C TRP A 226 -14.17 -10.24 -8.88
N GLY A 227 -15.23 -9.70 -8.27
CA GLY A 227 -16.42 -10.47 -7.91
C GLY A 227 -17.12 -11.15 -9.09
N ARG A 228 -16.94 -10.66 -10.33
CA ARG A 228 -17.61 -11.20 -11.53
C ARG A 228 -16.67 -11.85 -12.53
N LEU A 229 -15.44 -11.36 -12.66
CA LEU A 229 -14.53 -11.72 -13.75
C LEU A 229 -13.35 -12.60 -13.32
N GLY A 230 -13.20 -12.83 -12.01
CA GLY A 230 -12.00 -13.44 -11.45
C GLY A 230 -10.84 -12.46 -11.32
N TYR A 231 -9.84 -12.83 -10.50
CA TYR A 231 -8.81 -11.90 -10.03
C TYR A 231 -7.93 -11.34 -11.17
N THR A 232 -7.42 -12.22 -12.03
CA THR A 232 -6.48 -11.88 -13.11
C THR A 232 -7.13 -10.99 -14.16
N ARG A 233 -8.32 -11.36 -14.65
CA ARG A 233 -9.05 -10.56 -15.65
C ARG A 233 -9.45 -9.20 -15.11
N ALA A 234 -9.95 -9.14 -13.86
CA ALA A 234 -10.29 -7.89 -13.21
C ALA A 234 -9.08 -6.94 -13.11
N MET A 235 -7.92 -7.46 -12.75
CA MET A 235 -6.71 -6.65 -12.62
C MET A 235 -6.21 -6.19 -13.99
N ALA A 236 -6.28 -7.04 -15.02
CA ALA A 236 -5.91 -6.65 -16.40
C ALA A 236 -6.80 -5.51 -16.92
N ILE A 237 -8.10 -5.57 -16.69
CA ILE A 237 -9.04 -4.50 -17.08
C ILE A 237 -8.75 -3.23 -16.27
N THR A 238 -8.56 -3.35 -14.96
CA THR A 238 -8.25 -2.20 -14.08
C THR A 238 -6.97 -1.48 -14.53
N CYS A 239 -5.90 -2.22 -14.85
CA CYS A 239 -4.66 -1.61 -15.36
C CYS A 239 -4.87 -0.88 -16.69
N ARG A 240 -5.69 -1.42 -17.61
CA ARG A 240 -6.00 -0.76 -18.89
C ARG A 240 -6.80 0.51 -18.69
N VAL A 241 -7.85 0.46 -17.87
CA VAL A 241 -8.67 1.63 -17.52
C VAL A 241 -7.80 2.71 -16.87
N GLY A 242 -6.96 2.33 -15.89
CA GLY A 242 -6.05 3.25 -15.24
C GLY A 242 -5.04 3.91 -16.18
N PHE A 243 -4.50 3.14 -17.13
CA PHE A 243 -3.60 3.68 -18.14
C PHE A 243 -4.29 4.70 -19.05
N VAL A 244 -5.52 4.43 -19.50
CA VAL A 244 -6.32 5.38 -20.28
C VAL A 244 -6.61 6.65 -19.48
N ILE A 245 -7.02 6.51 -18.22
CA ILE A 245 -7.29 7.65 -17.32
C ILE A 245 -6.03 8.49 -17.09
N SER A 246 -4.87 7.85 -16.96
CA SER A 246 -3.59 8.54 -16.84
C SER A 246 -3.28 9.36 -18.09
N ILE A 247 -3.54 8.83 -19.30
CA ILE A 247 -3.38 9.58 -20.56
C ILE A 247 -4.34 10.75 -20.60
N LEU A 248 -5.62 10.55 -20.29
CA LEU A 248 -6.62 11.62 -20.28
C LEU A 248 -6.25 12.74 -19.30
N LEU A 249 -5.74 12.38 -18.12
CA LEU A 249 -5.22 13.35 -17.15
C LEU A 249 -4.03 14.14 -17.70
N GLY A 250 -3.08 13.44 -18.35
CA GLY A 250 -1.94 14.08 -19.01
C GLY A 250 -2.34 15.02 -20.15
N VAL A 251 -3.30 14.62 -20.98
CA VAL A 251 -3.85 15.49 -22.05
C VAL A 251 -4.52 16.71 -21.43
N THR A 252 -5.34 16.53 -20.39
CA THR A 252 -5.97 17.65 -19.68
C THR A 252 -4.91 18.61 -19.14
N ALA A 253 -3.83 18.09 -18.58
CA ALA A 253 -2.72 18.88 -18.08
C ALA A 253 -1.98 19.69 -19.17
N LEU A 254 -1.87 19.15 -20.40
CA LEU A 254 -1.26 19.87 -21.52
C LEU A 254 -2.18 20.95 -22.11
N LEU A 255 -3.49 20.81 -21.92
CA LEU A 255 -4.48 21.79 -22.38
C LEU A 255 -4.66 22.95 -21.39
N THR A 256 -4.27 22.79 -20.13
CA THR A 256 -4.31 23.88 -19.15
C THR A 256 -3.12 24.82 -19.32
N THR A 257 -3.37 26.13 -19.23
CA THR A 257 -2.33 27.18 -19.25
C THR A 257 -1.76 27.49 -17.87
N GLU A 258 -2.10 26.67 -16.87
CA GLU A 258 -1.82 26.88 -15.45
C GLU A 258 -0.42 26.38 -15.07
N GLY A 259 0.61 26.95 -15.72
CA GLY A 259 2.05 26.70 -15.55
C GLY A 259 2.46 25.55 -14.62
N ILE A 260 2.70 25.87 -13.34
CA ILE A 260 3.20 24.88 -12.36
C ILE A 260 2.20 23.77 -12.06
N TYR A 261 0.91 24.09 -12.04
CA TYR A 261 -0.17 23.16 -11.74
C TYR A 261 -0.32 22.10 -12.84
N ALA A 262 -0.21 22.52 -14.11
CA ALA A 262 -0.10 21.61 -15.25
C ALA A 262 1.07 20.63 -15.08
N GLY A 263 2.21 21.11 -14.58
CA GLY A 263 3.37 20.28 -14.23
C GLY A 263 3.05 19.18 -13.21
N TYR A 264 2.31 19.47 -12.14
CA TYR A 264 1.90 18.44 -11.17
C TYR A 264 0.95 17.40 -11.78
N LEU A 265 -0.01 17.84 -12.60
CA LEU A 265 -0.95 16.92 -13.26
C LEU A 265 -0.22 16.00 -14.26
N VAL A 266 0.75 16.52 -15.02
CA VAL A 266 1.61 15.70 -15.90
C VAL A 266 2.42 14.71 -15.07
N ALA A 267 3.06 15.16 -13.98
CA ALA A 267 3.83 14.28 -13.10
C ALA A 267 2.96 13.15 -12.52
N LEU A 268 1.75 13.48 -12.07
CA LEU A 268 0.76 12.51 -11.58
C LEU A 268 0.34 11.53 -12.68
N ALA A 269 0.02 12.03 -13.88
CA ALA A 269 -0.34 11.21 -15.03
C ALA A 269 0.76 10.21 -15.40
N VAL A 270 2.02 10.66 -15.48
CA VAL A 270 3.17 9.80 -15.79
C VAL A 270 3.39 8.76 -14.70
N PHE A 271 3.31 9.17 -13.42
CA PHE A 271 3.46 8.26 -12.30
C PHE A 271 2.37 7.18 -12.28
N CYS A 272 1.11 7.57 -12.49
CA CYS A 272 -0.01 6.65 -12.56
C CYS A 272 0.10 5.67 -13.75
N ALA A 273 0.50 6.17 -14.93
CA ALA A 273 0.75 5.33 -16.09
C ALA A 273 1.86 4.30 -15.80
N PHE A 274 2.97 4.75 -15.18
CA PHE A 274 4.06 3.88 -14.77
C PHE A 274 3.62 2.80 -13.79
N CYS A 275 2.84 3.16 -12.76
CA CYS A 275 2.28 2.21 -11.81
C CYS A 275 1.37 1.17 -12.47
N CYS A 276 0.51 1.59 -13.41
CA CYS A 276 -0.35 0.67 -14.16
C CYS A 276 0.47 -0.33 -15.00
N VAL A 277 1.53 0.13 -15.67
CA VAL A 277 2.45 -0.73 -16.44
C VAL A 277 3.18 -1.71 -15.52
N ARG A 278 3.72 -1.25 -14.40
CA ARG A 278 4.41 -2.10 -13.41
C ARG A 278 3.49 -3.17 -12.83
N GLN A 279 2.26 -2.79 -12.50
CA GLN A 279 1.27 -3.72 -11.97
C GLN A 279 0.85 -4.77 -13.00
N PHE A 280 0.71 -4.37 -14.27
CA PHE A 280 0.41 -5.28 -15.37
C PHE A 280 1.56 -6.27 -15.65
N GLN A 281 2.81 -5.79 -15.62
CA GLN A 281 3.99 -6.65 -15.76
C GLN A 281 4.06 -7.69 -14.63
N LYS A 282 3.87 -7.28 -13.37
CA LYS A 282 3.92 -8.16 -12.21
C LYS A 282 2.94 -9.34 -12.31
N MET A 283 1.74 -9.09 -12.83
CA MET A 283 0.78 -10.17 -13.09
C MET A 283 1.26 -11.16 -14.14
N ARG A 284 1.72 -10.66 -15.30
CA ARG A 284 2.18 -11.53 -16.39
C ARG A 284 3.33 -12.42 -15.94
N PHE A 285 4.29 -11.87 -15.20
CA PHE A 285 5.38 -12.67 -14.63
C PHE A 285 4.87 -13.78 -13.71
N THR A 286 3.89 -13.48 -12.84
CA THR A 286 3.32 -14.49 -11.93
C THR A 286 2.58 -15.59 -12.69
N GLU A 287 1.82 -15.23 -13.72
CA GLU A 287 1.09 -16.17 -14.57
C GLU A 287 2.05 -17.07 -15.37
N THR A 288 3.07 -16.49 -16.01
CA THR A 288 4.10 -17.25 -16.72
C THR A 288 4.89 -18.17 -15.79
N GLU A 289 5.25 -17.72 -14.59
CA GLU A 289 5.93 -18.57 -13.61
C GLU A 289 5.07 -19.78 -13.23
N LEU A 290 3.77 -19.58 -12.97
CA LEU A 290 2.83 -20.66 -12.70
C LEU A 290 2.67 -21.63 -13.89
N GLU A 291 2.55 -21.13 -15.11
CA GLU A 291 2.46 -21.98 -16.32
C GLU A 291 3.73 -22.79 -16.56
N THR A 292 4.91 -22.21 -16.32
CA THR A 292 6.19 -22.93 -16.45
C THR A 292 6.33 -24.04 -15.42
N LEU A 293 5.84 -23.82 -14.19
CA LEU A 293 5.82 -24.84 -13.14
C LEU A 293 4.88 -25.99 -13.50
N ASP A 294 3.68 -25.69 -14.00
CA ASP A 294 2.68 -26.71 -14.41
C ASP A 294 3.20 -27.58 -15.57
N ARG A 295 3.86 -26.97 -16.57
CA ARG A 295 4.49 -27.72 -17.67
C ARG A 295 5.67 -28.57 -17.23
N ALA A 296 6.48 -28.08 -16.29
CA ALA A 296 7.58 -28.85 -15.72
C ALA A 296 7.05 -30.05 -14.91
N GLU A 297 5.96 -29.86 -14.15
CA GLU A 297 5.27 -30.95 -13.43
C GLU A 297 4.68 -32.00 -14.38
N LEU A 298 4.07 -31.60 -15.49
CA LEU A 298 3.56 -32.51 -16.52
C LEU A 298 4.68 -33.27 -17.24
N ALA A 299 5.86 -32.67 -17.42
CA ALA A 299 7.01 -33.32 -18.04
C ALA A 299 7.73 -34.29 -17.10
N GLU A 300 7.63 -34.08 -15.78
CA GLU A 300 8.20 -34.95 -14.74
C GLU A 300 7.23 -36.08 -14.32
N TRP A 301 5.98 -36.04 -14.78
CA TRP A 301 4.97 -37.06 -14.53
C TRP A 301 5.22 -38.32 -15.37
N ASN A 302 5.77 -39.36 -14.72
CA ASN A 302 5.87 -40.71 -15.30
C ASN A 302 4.70 -41.59 -14.81
N PRO A 303 3.72 -41.96 -15.66
CA PRO A 303 2.58 -42.78 -15.25
C PRO A 303 2.97 -44.18 -14.74
N GLU A 304 4.14 -44.71 -15.13
CA GLU A 304 4.60 -46.05 -14.72
C GLU A 304 5.05 -46.12 -13.25
N GLU A 305 5.44 -45.02 -12.58
CA GLU A 305 5.85 -45.04 -11.16
C GLU A 305 4.65 -45.02 -10.18
N VAL A 306 3.43 -44.75 -10.65
CA VAL A 306 2.25 -44.53 -9.79
C VAL A 306 1.48 -45.83 -9.52
N GLU A 307 1.48 -46.79 -10.47
CA GLU A 307 0.79 -48.08 -10.27
C GLU A 307 1.42 -48.92 -9.14
N ASP A 308 2.73 -48.82 -8.92
CA ASP A 308 3.43 -49.58 -7.87
C ASP A 308 3.24 -49.00 -6.44
N GLY A 309 2.72 -47.78 -6.31
CA GLY A 309 2.60 -47.08 -5.02
C GLY A 309 1.17 -46.88 -4.48
N VAL A 310 0.17 -46.86 -5.36
CA VAL A 310 -1.20 -46.39 -5.01
C VAL A 310 -2.10 -47.50 -4.44
N VAL A 311 -1.81 -48.77 -4.71
CA VAL A 311 -2.62 -49.89 -4.22
C VAL A 311 -2.47 -50.15 -2.71
N GLY A 312 -1.48 -49.53 -2.03
CA GLY A 312 -1.19 -49.79 -0.61
C GLY A 312 -1.74 -48.80 0.43
N ARG A 313 -2.31 -47.64 0.05
CA ARG A 313 -2.60 -46.54 1.01
C ARG A 313 -4.01 -45.96 1.01
N ILE A 314 -4.98 -46.64 0.42
CA ILE A 314 -6.39 -46.18 0.45
C ILE A 314 -7.12 -46.59 1.76
N HIS A 315 -6.47 -47.36 2.66
CA HIS A 315 -7.13 -47.86 3.88
C HIS A 315 -6.77 -47.23 5.22
N SER A 316 -6.01 -46.14 5.27
CA SER A 316 -5.78 -45.47 6.56
C SER A 316 -5.56 -43.98 6.38
N GLU A 317 -6.61 -43.18 6.52
CA GLU A 317 -6.62 -41.82 7.09
C GLU A 317 -7.97 -41.15 6.80
N ASP A 318 -9.04 -41.73 7.34
CA ASP A 318 -10.24 -40.96 7.66
C ASP A 318 -10.36 -40.94 9.19
N SER A 319 -9.64 -39.99 9.81
CA SER A 319 -9.83 -39.67 11.22
C SER A 319 -9.84 -38.15 11.38
N GLY A 320 -11.05 -37.62 11.53
CA GLY A 320 -11.30 -36.22 11.80
C GLY A 320 -10.72 -35.79 13.14
N ASP A 321 -9.80 -34.84 13.10
CA ASP A 321 -9.38 -34.07 14.28
C ASP A 321 -8.99 -32.64 13.85
N PRO A 322 -9.63 -31.56 14.36
CA PRO A 322 -9.30 -30.18 13.99
C PRO A 322 -8.02 -29.70 14.71
N ALA A 323 -6.90 -30.38 14.46
CA ALA A 323 -5.59 -29.92 14.93
C ALA A 323 -5.25 -28.53 14.36
N PRO A 324 -4.65 -27.63 15.16
CA PRO A 324 -4.31 -26.28 14.73
C PRO A 324 -3.43 -26.35 13.48
N ARG A 325 -3.72 -25.51 12.47
CA ARG A 325 -3.07 -25.49 11.14
C ARG A 325 -1.53 -25.56 11.17
N ARG A 326 -0.90 -25.07 12.26
CA ARG A 326 0.54 -25.16 12.53
C ARG A 326 1.04 -26.58 12.84
N SER A 327 0.27 -27.39 13.56
CA SER A 327 0.61 -28.79 13.87
C SER A 327 0.62 -29.63 12.59
N ARG A 328 -0.40 -29.46 11.73
CA ARG A 328 -0.45 -30.14 10.42
C ARG A 328 0.68 -29.72 9.47
N GLU A 329 1.02 -28.42 9.43
CA GLU A 329 2.15 -27.94 8.63
C GLU A 329 3.49 -28.49 9.14
N ASN A 330 3.71 -28.59 10.46
CA ASN A 330 4.93 -29.15 11.03
C ASN A 330 5.03 -30.67 10.77
N ALA A 331 3.95 -31.41 10.97
CA ALA A 331 3.90 -32.85 10.65
C ALA A 331 4.19 -33.12 9.16
N ALA A 332 3.68 -32.26 8.27
CA ALA A 332 3.99 -32.34 6.84
C ALA A 332 5.47 -32.09 6.54
N VAL A 333 6.12 -31.15 7.24
CA VAL A 333 7.57 -30.92 7.09
C VAL A 333 8.38 -32.10 7.61
N ASP A 334 7.96 -32.73 8.71
CA ASP A 334 8.66 -33.88 9.29
C ASP A 334 8.60 -35.10 8.35
N LEU A 335 7.44 -35.35 7.73
CA LEU A 335 7.28 -36.39 6.68
C LEU A 335 8.17 -36.12 5.46
N ILE A 336 8.34 -34.85 5.08
CA ILE A 336 9.21 -34.44 3.98
C ILE A 336 10.69 -34.68 4.34
N LEU A 337 11.10 -34.37 5.57
CA LEU A 337 12.48 -34.61 6.03
C LEU A 337 12.82 -36.10 6.08
N ASP A 338 11.88 -36.94 6.53
CA ASP A 338 12.01 -38.39 6.52
C ASP A 338 12.12 -38.95 5.08
N LYS A 339 11.32 -38.42 4.15
CA LYS A 339 11.43 -38.76 2.72
C LYS A 339 12.79 -38.38 2.12
N ILE A 340 13.35 -37.23 2.49
CA ILE A 340 14.71 -36.82 2.09
C ILE A 340 15.75 -37.79 2.65
N GLN A 341 15.60 -38.22 3.90
CA GLN A 341 16.54 -39.12 4.55
C GLN A 341 16.58 -40.49 3.88
N ARG A 342 15.44 -41.00 3.42
CA ARG A 342 15.34 -42.33 2.78
C ARG A 342 15.69 -42.34 1.29
N HIS A 343 15.30 -41.30 0.54
CA HIS A 343 15.32 -41.32 -0.92
C HIS A 343 16.13 -40.17 -1.56
N GLY A 344 16.70 -39.29 -0.73
CA GLY A 344 17.45 -38.12 -1.20
C GLY A 344 16.55 -36.98 -1.69
N MET A 345 17.15 -35.79 -1.83
CA MET A 345 16.45 -34.54 -2.16
C MET A 345 15.88 -34.51 -3.61
N SER A 346 16.37 -35.41 -4.47
CA SER A 346 15.94 -35.55 -5.87
C SER A 346 14.52 -36.12 -6.00
N ARG A 347 14.03 -36.86 -4.99
CA ARG A 347 12.70 -37.53 -5.00
C ARG A 347 11.58 -36.70 -4.35
N LEU A 348 11.84 -35.43 -4.05
CA LEU A 348 10.83 -34.51 -3.52
C LEU A 348 9.96 -33.96 -4.65
N THR A 349 8.65 -34.02 -4.45
CA THR A 349 7.70 -33.30 -5.29
C THR A 349 7.87 -31.78 -5.09
N LEU A 350 7.48 -31.00 -6.09
CA LEU A 350 7.64 -29.54 -6.06
C LEU A 350 6.81 -28.88 -4.94
N ARG A 351 5.64 -29.43 -4.62
CA ARG A 351 4.83 -29.02 -3.46
C ARG A 351 5.59 -29.22 -2.14
N GLU A 352 6.29 -30.34 -1.98
CA GLU A 352 7.12 -30.62 -0.80
C GLU A 352 8.34 -29.69 -0.73
N ARG A 353 9.01 -29.41 -1.87
CA ARG A 353 10.11 -28.43 -1.94
C ARG A 353 9.66 -27.01 -1.60
N TRP A 354 8.50 -26.57 -2.10
CA TRP A 354 7.95 -25.26 -1.79
C TRP A 354 7.59 -25.13 -0.30
N LEU A 355 6.97 -26.18 0.27
CA LEU A 355 6.60 -26.23 1.68
C LEU A 355 7.85 -26.22 2.58
N LEU A 356 8.90 -26.94 2.20
CA LEU A 356 10.21 -26.93 2.86
C LEU A 356 10.90 -25.56 2.76
N LYS A 357 10.90 -24.91 1.58
CA LYS A 357 11.49 -23.58 1.37
C LYS A 357 10.74 -22.50 2.16
N ARG A 358 9.41 -22.60 2.23
CA ARG A 358 8.55 -21.74 3.04
C ARG A 358 8.77 -21.94 4.54
N ALA A 359 8.95 -23.18 4.99
CA ALA A 359 9.26 -23.51 6.38
C ALA A 359 10.67 -23.04 6.79
N SER A 360 11.67 -23.25 5.93
CA SER A 360 13.05 -22.79 6.14
C SER A 360 13.14 -21.26 6.24
N LYS A 361 12.45 -20.54 5.35
CA LYS A 361 12.37 -19.06 5.38
C LYS A 361 11.70 -18.54 6.66
N ARG A 362 10.78 -19.30 7.27
CA ARG A 362 10.15 -18.95 8.56
C ARG A 362 11.08 -19.23 9.74
N ARG A 363 11.82 -20.33 9.74
CA ARG A 363 12.80 -20.64 10.81
C ARG A 363 13.99 -19.69 10.81
N ARG A 364 14.37 -19.14 9.65
CA ARG A 364 15.42 -18.11 9.52
C ARG A 364 14.98 -16.71 9.98
N ASN A 365 13.67 -16.49 10.14
CA ASN A 365 13.07 -15.22 10.55
C ASN A 365 12.48 -15.27 11.98
N ARG A 366 12.73 -16.36 12.71
CA ARG A 366 12.57 -16.45 14.17
C ARG A 366 13.96 -16.35 14.76
#